data_AF-A0AA35WU30-F1
#
_entry.id   AF-A0AA35WU30-F1
#
_cell.length_a   1.000
_cell.length_b   1.000
_cell.length_c   1.000
_cell.angle_alpha   90.00
_cell.angle_beta   90.00
_cell.angle_gamma   90.00
#
_symmetry.space_group_name_H-M   'P 1'
#
loop_
_entity.id
_entity.type
_entity.pdbx_description
1 polymer ?
#
loop_
_entity_poly.entity_id
_entity_poly.type
_entity_poly.pdbx_seq_one_letter_code
_entity_poly.pdbx_strand_id
1 'polypeptide(L)'
;MLGYMNPGSLKRTVEGTQVWFYSRSQEDLWHKGEVSGNYLNLREWYVDCDADTILLKVEPDGPACHTGEVSCFYTKSSDGGPRVLDELFAVIKDRQRAMPDDSHTAKLLSEGTSRVAQKVIEEAGEAALAAATGDTEGLPGEIADLLYHTLTLMASAGVSPNAVWEELRSRRG
;
A
#
# COMPACT_ATOMS: atom_id res chain seq x y z
N MET A 1 -7.04 8.29 12.97
CA MET A 1 -6.64 9.28 11.95
C MET A 1 -5.45 10.07 12.45
N LEU A 2 -4.74 10.79 11.57
CA LEU A 2 -3.73 11.79 11.93
C LEU A 2 -4.21 13.15 11.41
N GLY A 3 -4.08 14.20 12.20
CA GLY A 3 -4.45 15.56 11.82
C GLY A 3 -3.48 16.57 12.41
N TYR A 4 -3.52 17.80 11.88
CA TYR A 4 -2.65 18.88 12.33
C TYR A 4 -3.48 19.91 13.09
N MET A 5 -2.88 20.49 14.12
CA MET A 5 -3.49 21.55 14.91
C MET A 5 -2.59 22.77 14.92
N ASN A 6 -3.20 23.95 14.93
CA ASN A 6 -2.54 25.19 15.30
C ASN A 6 -2.98 25.58 16.73
N PRO A 7 -2.40 26.63 17.34
CA PRO A 7 -2.82 27.05 18.69
C PRO A 7 -4.32 27.32 18.82
N GLY A 8 -4.97 27.82 17.77
CA GLY A 8 -6.41 28.10 17.75
C GLY A 8 -7.28 26.84 17.76
N SER A 9 -6.96 25.85 16.93
CA SER A 9 -7.70 24.58 16.87
C SER A 9 -7.48 23.75 18.13
N LEU A 10 -6.26 23.76 18.68
CA LEU A 10 -5.96 23.10 19.95
C LEU A 10 -6.75 23.74 21.09
N LYS A 11 -6.74 25.08 21.18
CA LYS A 11 -7.51 25.82 22.19
C LYS A 11 -8.99 25.45 22.13
N ARG A 12 -9.62 25.47 20.95
CA ARG A 12 -11.03 25.07 20.79
C ARG A 12 -11.30 23.62 21.18
N THR A 13 -10.36 22.71 20.88
CA THR A 13 -10.49 21.29 21.22
C THR A 13 -10.47 21.07 22.72
N VAL A 14 -9.58 21.77 23.45
CA VAL A 14 -9.40 21.61 24.91
C VAL A 14 -10.46 22.38 25.71
N GLU A 15 -10.86 23.56 25.25
CA GLU A 15 -11.94 24.34 25.89
C GLU A 15 -13.33 23.75 25.60
N GLY A 16 -13.47 23.08 24.46
CA GLY A 16 -14.69 22.35 24.06
C GLY A 16 -14.64 20.87 24.41
N THR A 17 -15.56 20.11 23.81
CA THR A 17 -15.63 18.65 23.94
C THR A 17 -15.44 17.92 22.60
N GLN A 18 -15.23 18.64 21.50
CA GLN A 18 -15.13 18.08 20.15
C GLN A 18 -13.83 18.50 19.48
N VAL A 19 -13.28 17.63 18.64
CA VAL A 19 -11.97 17.84 18.01
C VAL A 19 -12.03 18.83 16.85
N TRP A 20 -11.15 19.83 16.92
CA TRP A 20 -10.88 20.79 15.86
C TRP A 20 -9.47 20.60 15.30
N PHE A 21 -9.36 20.52 13.99
CA PHE A 21 -8.09 20.53 13.28
C PHE A 21 -7.84 21.90 12.64
N TYR A 22 -6.62 22.09 12.15
CA TYR A 22 -6.27 23.17 11.24
C TYR A 22 -6.02 22.58 9.85
N SER A 23 -6.81 23.00 8.87
CA SER A 23 -6.64 22.62 7.48
C SER A 23 -5.50 23.44 6.89
N ARG A 24 -4.33 22.84 6.69
CA ARG A 24 -3.18 23.52 6.08
C ARG A 24 -3.41 23.93 4.63
N SER A 25 -4.35 23.29 3.92
CA SER A 25 -4.67 23.61 2.53
C SER A 25 -5.71 24.73 2.39
N GLN A 26 -6.64 24.84 3.35
CA GLN A 26 -7.67 25.89 3.35
C GLN A 26 -7.30 27.06 4.28
N GLU A 27 -6.19 26.94 5.02
CA GLU A 27 -5.71 27.91 6.01
C GLU A 27 -6.76 28.29 7.06
N ASP A 28 -7.61 27.32 7.43
CA ASP A 28 -8.75 27.56 8.31
C ASP A 28 -8.94 26.45 9.35
N LEU A 29 -9.70 26.76 10.39
CA LEU A 29 -10.14 25.83 11.43
C LEU A 29 -11.17 24.87 10.84
N TRP A 30 -11.00 23.59 11.12
CA TRP A 30 -11.90 22.54 10.67
C TRP A 30 -12.47 21.77 11.85
N HIS A 31 -13.78 21.87 12.05
CA HIS A 31 -14.49 21.11 13.05
C HIS A 31 -14.77 19.70 12.50
N LYS A 32 -14.09 18.68 13.03
CA LYS A 32 -14.24 17.32 12.52
C LYS A 32 -15.67 16.84 12.78
N GLY A 33 -16.39 16.53 11.70
CA GLY A 33 -17.77 16.05 11.76
C GLY A 33 -18.80 17.10 11.36
N GLU A 34 -18.44 18.37 11.18
CA GLU A 34 -19.40 19.45 10.86
C GLU A 34 -20.24 19.20 9.62
N VAL A 35 -19.66 18.57 8.59
CA VAL A 35 -20.39 18.22 7.35
C VAL A 35 -21.03 16.83 7.44
N SER A 36 -20.38 15.87 8.12
CA SER A 36 -20.76 14.46 8.06
C SER A 36 -21.57 13.96 9.26
N GLY A 37 -21.70 14.75 10.32
CA GLY A 37 -22.26 14.34 11.62
C GLY A 37 -21.33 13.42 12.45
N ASN A 38 -20.21 12.96 11.89
CA ASN A 38 -19.28 12.05 12.57
C ASN A 38 -18.26 12.84 13.39
N TYR A 39 -18.71 13.41 14.51
CA TYR A 39 -17.86 14.15 15.43
C TYR A 39 -16.91 13.21 16.19
N LEU A 40 -15.82 13.79 16.71
CA LEU A 40 -14.90 13.11 17.61
C LEU A 40 -14.96 13.83 18.96
N ASN A 41 -15.55 13.19 19.96
CA ASN A 41 -15.72 13.77 21.29
C ASN A 41 -14.47 13.50 22.15
N LEU A 42 -13.77 14.54 22.57
CA LEU A 42 -12.55 14.43 23.36
C LEU A 42 -12.83 13.83 24.74
N ARG A 43 -12.07 12.80 25.11
CA ARG A 43 -12.11 12.17 26.44
C ARG A 43 -10.85 12.44 27.25
N GLU A 44 -9.69 12.23 26.62
CA GLU A 44 -8.38 12.45 27.24
C GLU A 44 -7.40 12.97 26.17
N TRP A 45 -6.36 13.65 26.62
CA TRP A 45 -5.26 14.06 25.75
C TRP A 45 -3.92 13.94 26.46
N TYR A 46 -2.88 13.65 25.68
CA TYR A 46 -1.52 13.48 26.13
C TYR A 46 -0.58 14.24 25.21
N VAL A 47 0.52 14.70 25.76
CA VAL A 47 1.67 15.23 25.03
C VAL A 47 2.79 14.20 25.18
N ASP A 48 3.59 14.01 24.13
CA ASP A 48 4.77 13.16 24.19
C ASP A 48 5.94 13.79 24.96
N CYS A 49 7.11 13.14 24.97
CA CYS A 49 8.21 13.50 25.86
C CYS A 49 9.00 14.74 25.41
N ASP A 50 9.00 15.06 24.12
CA ASP A 50 9.61 16.24 23.51
C ASP A 50 8.59 17.30 23.08
N ALA A 51 7.30 17.05 23.34
CA ALA A 51 6.19 17.96 23.15
C ALA A 51 5.98 18.42 21.71
N ASP A 52 6.26 17.54 20.75
CA ASP A 52 6.01 17.78 19.33
C ASP A 52 4.74 17.07 18.82
N THR A 53 4.20 16.12 19.59
CA THR A 53 3.00 15.37 19.23
C THR A 53 1.96 15.33 20.35
N ILE A 54 0.68 15.44 19.96
CA ILE A 54 -0.46 15.33 20.85
C ILE A 54 -1.26 14.08 20.50
N LEU A 55 -1.50 13.21 21.49
CA LEU A 55 -2.40 12.08 21.37
C LEU A 55 -3.76 12.45 21.97
N LEU A 56 -4.79 12.52 21.11
CA LEU A 56 -6.18 12.69 21.55
C LEU A 56 -6.88 11.34 21.60
N LYS A 57 -7.40 10.96 22.77
CA LYS A 57 -8.36 9.85 22.89
C LYS A 57 -9.77 10.41 22.80
N VAL A 58 -10.54 9.85 21.87
CA VAL A 58 -11.84 10.38 21.49
C VAL A 58 -12.88 9.27 21.47
N GLU A 59 -14.14 9.65 21.68
CA GLU A 59 -15.31 8.82 21.41
C GLU A 59 -16.00 9.33 20.14
N PRO A 60 -16.01 8.54 19.05
CA PRO A 60 -16.58 8.98 17.78
C PRO A 60 -18.11 8.79 17.74
N ASP A 61 -18.83 9.75 17.17
CA ASP A 61 -20.29 9.65 16.93
C ASP A 61 -20.64 8.81 15.69
N GLY A 62 -19.63 8.45 14.89
CA GLY A 62 -19.77 7.67 13.66
C GLY A 62 -18.40 7.36 13.05
N PRO A 63 -18.33 6.72 11.86
CA PRO A 63 -17.06 6.36 11.24
C PRO A 63 -16.19 7.60 11.00
N ALA A 64 -14.92 7.52 11.39
CA ALA A 64 -14.00 8.64 11.24
C ALA A 64 -13.55 8.83 9.79
N CYS A 65 -13.58 7.76 8.98
CA CYS A 65 -13.16 7.78 7.58
C CYS A 65 -14.30 8.20 6.63
N HIS A 66 -13.94 8.87 5.54
CA HIS A 66 -14.88 9.28 4.49
C HIS A 66 -15.43 8.11 3.67
N THR A 67 -14.82 6.92 3.78
CA THR A 67 -15.26 5.68 3.13
C THR A 67 -16.31 4.92 3.95
N GLY A 68 -16.61 5.34 5.18
CA GLY A 68 -17.46 4.62 6.12
C GLY A 68 -16.70 3.70 7.09
N GLU A 69 -15.38 3.59 6.94
CA GLU A 69 -14.53 2.81 7.86
C GLU A 69 -14.30 3.53 9.20
N VAL A 70 -14.04 2.74 10.25
CA VAL A 70 -13.83 3.26 11.61
C VAL A 70 -12.60 4.17 11.71
N SER A 71 -11.54 3.88 10.94
CA SER A 71 -10.28 4.62 10.94
C SER A 71 -9.80 4.80 9.50
N CYS A 72 -9.00 5.84 9.22
CA CYS A 72 -8.29 5.96 7.95
C CYS A 72 -7.22 4.87 7.77
N PHE A 73 -6.73 4.28 8.86
CA PHE A 73 -5.70 3.23 8.86
C PHE A 73 -6.33 1.85 8.97
N TYR A 74 -7.29 1.54 8.10
CA TYR A 74 -8.03 0.27 8.11
C TYR A 74 -7.35 -0.82 7.26
N THR A 75 -6.50 -0.45 6.31
CA THR A 75 -5.64 -1.38 5.57
C THR A 75 -4.36 -1.64 6.36
N LYS A 76 -4.14 -2.89 6.80
CA LYS A 76 -2.87 -3.25 7.44
C LYS A 76 -1.80 -3.46 6.38
N SER A 77 -0.59 -2.97 6.66
CA SER A 77 0.58 -3.19 5.80
C SER A 77 0.92 -4.68 5.63
N SER A 78 0.37 -5.57 6.46
CA SER A 78 0.57 -7.03 6.41
C SER A 78 -0.42 -7.78 5.51
N ASP A 79 -1.40 -7.09 4.92
CA ASP A 79 -2.44 -7.71 4.07
C ASP A 79 -2.05 -7.73 2.57
N GLY A 80 -0.88 -7.18 2.22
CA GLY A 80 -0.19 -7.39 0.94
C GLY A 80 0.73 -8.61 1.00
N GLY A 81 1.15 -9.14 -0.15
CA GLY A 81 2.08 -10.27 -0.21
C GLY A 81 3.46 -9.95 0.39
N PRO A 82 4.52 -10.70 0.05
CA PRO A 82 5.87 -10.31 0.39
C PRO A 82 6.10 -8.88 -0.12
N ARG A 83 6.39 -7.93 0.76
CA ARG A 83 6.58 -6.50 0.44
C ARG A 83 7.52 -6.28 -0.75
N VAL A 84 8.50 -7.17 -0.92
CA VAL A 84 9.42 -7.19 -2.06
C VAL A 84 8.73 -7.37 -3.40
N LEU A 85 7.67 -8.19 -3.50
CA LEU A 85 6.93 -8.41 -4.75
C LEU A 85 6.07 -7.20 -5.12
N ASP A 86 5.46 -6.54 -4.13
CA ASP A 86 4.69 -5.33 -4.36
C ASP A 86 5.60 -4.15 -4.77
N GLU A 87 6.74 -3.98 -4.11
CA GLU A 87 7.76 -2.99 -4.48
C GLU A 87 8.33 -3.26 -5.89
N LEU A 88 8.65 -4.52 -6.20
CA LEU A 88 9.13 -4.93 -7.51
C LEU A 88 8.09 -4.68 -8.62
N PHE A 89 6.82 -4.98 -8.35
CA PHE A 89 5.75 -4.70 -9.30
C PHE A 89 5.56 -3.20 -9.56
N ALA A 90 5.69 -2.36 -8.52
CA ALA A 90 5.66 -0.91 -8.69
C ALA A 90 6.78 -0.44 -9.64
N VAL A 91 8.01 -0.92 -9.44
CA VAL A 91 9.14 -0.62 -10.33
C VAL A 91 8.89 -1.10 -11.77
N ILE A 92 8.29 -2.28 -11.96
CA ILE A 92 7.90 -2.79 -13.29
C ILE A 92 6.87 -1.85 -13.96
N LYS A 93 5.85 -1.41 -13.22
CA LYS A 93 4.84 -0.47 -13.73
C LYS A 93 5.42 0.89 -14.09
N ASP A 94 6.38 1.38 -13.30
CA ASP A 94 7.07 2.63 -13.60
C ASP A 94 7.90 2.50 -14.88
N ARG A 95 8.62 1.39 -15.06
CA ARG A 95 9.34 1.10 -16.31
C ARG A 95 8.41 0.93 -17.51
N GLN A 96 7.23 0.34 -17.33
CA GLN A 96 6.20 0.23 -18.37
C GLN A 96 5.70 1.61 -18.83
N ARG A 97 5.61 2.58 -17.91
CA ARG A 97 5.14 3.94 -18.21
C ARG A 97 6.24 4.81 -18.81
N ALA A 98 7.42 4.77 -18.22
CA ALA A 98 8.54 5.64 -18.57
C ALA A 98 9.29 5.16 -19.82
N MET A 99 9.24 3.86 -20.13
CA MET A 99 9.92 3.23 -21.25
C MET A 99 11.40 3.65 -21.44
N PRO A 100 12.24 3.59 -20.40
CA PRO A 100 13.66 3.98 -20.52
C PRO A 100 14.45 2.99 -21.38
N ASP A 101 15.33 3.54 -22.24
CA ASP A 101 16.10 2.77 -23.24
C ASP A 101 17.09 1.76 -22.63
N ASP A 102 17.55 1.99 -21.40
CA ASP A 102 18.52 1.16 -20.68
C ASP A 102 17.87 0.07 -19.80
N SER A 103 16.55 -0.11 -19.89
CA SER A 103 15.83 -1.06 -19.06
C SER A 103 15.48 -2.35 -19.78
N HIS A 104 15.99 -3.47 -19.26
CA HIS A 104 15.57 -4.81 -19.67
C HIS A 104 14.04 -4.99 -19.58
N THR A 105 13.41 -4.53 -18.49
CA THR A 105 11.97 -4.62 -18.30
C THR A 105 11.19 -3.85 -19.37
N ALA A 106 11.61 -2.62 -19.68
CA ALA A 106 10.94 -1.81 -20.69
C ALA A 106 11.02 -2.47 -22.07
N LYS A 107 12.21 -2.98 -22.43
CA LYS A 107 12.40 -3.73 -23.67
C LYS A 107 11.53 -4.98 -23.73
N LEU A 108 11.51 -5.78 -22.67
CA LEU A 108 10.70 -7.00 -22.64
C LEU A 108 9.19 -6.69 -22.75
N LEU A 109 8.73 -5.61 -22.12
CA LEU A 109 7.34 -5.16 -22.21
C LEU A 109 6.97 -4.61 -23.59
N SER A 110 7.90 -3.97 -24.30
CA SER A 110 7.66 -3.48 -25.68
C SER A 110 7.57 -4.61 -26.70
N GLU A 111 8.19 -5.76 -26.43
CA GLU A 111 8.08 -6.99 -27.23
C GLU A 111 6.70 -7.69 -27.08
N GLY A 112 5.86 -7.22 -26.14
CA GLY A 112 4.46 -7.64 -26.00
C GLY A 112 4.26 -8.89 -25.14
N THR A 113 3.00 -9.15 -24.77
CA THR A 113 2.62 -10.18 -23.79
C THR A 113 3.06 -11.59 -24.18
N SER A 114 3.04 -11.94 -25.47
CA SER A 114 3.49 -13.26 -25.94
C SER A 114 4.96 -13.52 -25.63
N ARG A 115 5.82 -12.51 -25.75
CA ARG A 115 7.24 -12.64 -25.46
C ARG A 115 7.51 -12.73 -23.96
N VAL A 116 6.80 -11.93 -23.17
CA VAL A 116 6.86 -12.01 -21.69
C VAL A 116 6.40 -13.40 -21.22
N ALA A 117 5.34 -13.95 -21.80
CA ALA A 117 4.84 -15.29 -21.48
C ALA A 117 5.87 -16.38 -21.82
N GLN A 118 6.62 -16.23 -22.92
CA GLN A 118 7.71 -17.14 -23.25
C GLN A 118 8.78 -17.16 -22.15
N LYS A 119 9.17 -16.00 -21.61
CA LYS A 119 10.12 -15.93 -20.49
C LYS A 119 9.60 -16.69 -19.27
N VAL A 120 8.32 -16.55 -18.92
CA VAL A 120 7.72 -17.32 -17.81
C VAL A 120 7.85 -18.83 -18.02
N ILE A 121 7.68 -19.31 -19.26
CA ILE A 121 7.85 -20.74 -19.59
C ILE A 121 9.31 -21.18 -19.45
N GLU A 122 10.25 -20.35 -19.92
CA GLU A 122 11.70 -20.61 -19.80
C GLU A 122 12.09 -20.75 -18.32
N GLU A 123 11.80 -19.75 -17.48
CA GLU A 123 12.16 -19.78 -16.05
C GLU A 123 11.45 -20.90 -15.27
N ALA A 124 10.22 -21.24 -15.66
CA ALA A 124 9.52 -22.37 -15.05
C ALA A 124 10.22 -23.71 -15.35
N GLY A 125 10.76 -23.85 -16.56
CA GLY A 125 11.57 -25.00 -16.95
C GLY A 125 12.89 -25.06 -16.20
N GLU A 126 13.59 -23.93 -16.07
CA GLU A 126 14.87 -23.83 -15.38
C GLU A 126 14.71 -24.11 -13.88
N ALA A 127 13.69 -23.54 -13.22
CA ALA A 127 13.37 -23.82 -11.82
C ALA A 127 12.99 -25.29 -11.59
N ALA A 128 12.17 -25.87 -12.48
CA ALA A 128 11.80 -27.27 -12.37
C ALA A 128 13.01 -28.21 -12.57
N LEU A 129 13.90 -27.88 -13.50
CA LEU A 129 15.11 -28.65 -13.77
C LEU A 129 16.07 -28.58 -12.58
N ALA A 130 16.35 -27.39 -12.05
CA ALA A 130 17.21 -27.20 -10.88
C ALA A 130 16.70 -28.01 -9.68
N ALA A 131 15.39 -28.00 -9.44
CA ALA A 131 14.79 -28.84 -8.40
C ALA A 131 14.94 -30.34 -8.69
N ALA A 132 14.71 -30.78 -9.93
CA ALA A 132 14.77 -32.19 -10.33
C ALA A 132 16.20 -32.76 -10.28
N THR A 133 17.22 -31.94 -10.51
CA THR A 133 18.64 -32.34 -10.45
C THR A 133 19.24 -32.19 -9.05
N GLY A 134 18.49 -31.63 -8.10
CA GLY A 134 18.96 -31.41 -6.72
C GLY A 134 19.91 -30.22 -6.57
N ASP A 135 19.88 -29.27 -7.51
CA ASP A 135 20.65 -28.02 -7.43
C ASP A 135 20.00 -27.03 -6.46
N THR A 136 20.25 -27.21 -5.16
CA THR A 136 19.70 -26.33 -4.13
C THR A 136 20.39 -24.98 -4.05
N GLU A 137 21.55 -24.79 -4.71
CA GLU A 137 22.25 -23.51 -4.76
C GLU A 137 21.70 -22.62 -5.88
N GLY A 138 21.41 -23.19 -7.06
CA GLY A 138 20.84 -22.46 -8.20
C GLY A 138 19.33 -22.23 -8.12
N LEU A 139 18.57 -23.17 -7.53
CA LEU A 139 17.11 -23.12 -7.48
C LEU A 139 16.50 -21.79 -6.97
N PRO A 140 17.04 -21.12 -5.93
CA PRO A 140 16.51 -19.83 -5.49
C PRO A 140 16.58 -18.74 -6.55
N GLY A 141 17.63 -18.74 -7.40
CA GLY A 141 17.78 -17.81 -8.51
C GLY A 141 16.69 -18.02 -9.57
N GLU A 142 16.49 -19.27 -9.97
CA GLU A 142 15.46 -19.64 -10.96
C GLU A 142 14.03 -19.32 -10.48
N ILE A 143 13.75 -19.53 -9.20
CA ILE A 143 12.45 -19.16 -8.61
C ILE A 143 12.29 -17.63 -8.59
N ALA A 144 13.36 -16.88 -8.29
CA ALA A 144 13.31 -15.42 -8.32
C ALA A 144 13.04 -14.89 -9.73
N ASP A 145 13.68 -15.45 -10.74
CA ASP A 145 13.46 -15.08 -12.15
C ASP A 145 12.05 -15.47 -12.61
N LEU A 146 11.54 -16.63 -12.20
CA LEU A 146 10.15 -17.03 -12.45
C LEU A 146 9.15 -16.04 -11.84
N LEU A 147 9.35 -15.64 -10.58
CA LEU A 147 8.48 -14.66 -9.90
C LEU A 147 8.56 -13.30 -10.60
N TYR A 148 9.76 -12.84 -10.96
CA TYR A 148 9.98 -11.58 -11.67
C TYR A 148 9.26 -11.54 -13.02
N HIS A 149 9.41 -12.59 -13.84
CA HIS A 149 8.77 -12.66 -15.15
C HIS A 149 7.26 -12.84 -15.03
N THR A 150 6.77 -13.52 -13.97
CA THR A 150 5.33 -13.59 -13.67
C THR A 150 4.76 -12.21 -13.33
N LEU A 151 5.43 -11.41 -12.50
CA LEU A 151 5.02 -10.03 -12.22
C LEU A 151 5.04 -9.16 -13.48
N THR A 152 6.05 -9.35 -14.35
CA THR A 152 6.13 -8.66 -15.64
C THR A 152 4.98 -9.06 -16.58
N LEU A 153 4.60 -10.34 -16.58
CA LEU A 153 3.45 -10.85 -17.33
C LEU A 153 2.15 -10.21 -16.84
N MET A 154 1.98 -10.10 -15.52
CA MET A 154 0.83 -9.43 -14.92
C MET A 154 0.73 -7.97 -15.37
N ALA A 155 1.85 -7.23 -15.34
CA ALA A 155 1.90 -5.85 -15.81
C ALA A 155 1.58 -5.73 -17.32
N SER A 156 2.09 -6.65 -18.14
CA SER A 156 1.83 -6.73 -19.59
C SER A 156 0.36 -7.05 -19.90
N ALA A 157 -0.24 -7.98 -19.16
CA ALA A 157 -1.63 -8.42 -19.34
C ALA A 157 -2.67 -7.54 -18.62
N GLY A 158 -2.24 -6.51 -17.88
CA GLY A 158 -3.13 -5.63 -17.12
C GLY A 158 -3.74 -6.26 -15.86
N VAL A 159 -3.13 -7.33 -15.34
CA VAL A 159 -3.56 -8.01 -14.12
C VAL A 159 -2.84 -7.41 -12.90
N SER A 160 -3.58 -7.12 -11.83
CA SER A 160 -3.00 -6.58 -10.60
C SER A 160 -2.47 -7.68 -9.66
N PRO A 161 -1.40 -7.44 -8.88
CA PRO A 161 -0.95 -8.32 -7.79
C PRO A 161 -2.06 -8.70 -6.83
N ASN A 162 -2.91 -7.73 -6.45
CA ASN A 162 -4.03 -7.96 -5.53
C ASN A 162 -4.98 -9.06 -6.00
N ALA A 163 -5.29 -9.12 -7.30
CA ALA A 163 -6.14 -10.18 -7.84
C ALA A 163 -5.51 -11.58 -7.65
N VAL A 164 -4.19 -11.69 -7.82
CA VAL A 164 -3.46 -12.95 -7.57
C VAL A 164 -3.35 -13.23 -6.06
N TRP A 165 -3.12 -12.21 -5.24
CA TRP A 165 -3.09 -12.35 -3.77
C TRP A 165 -4.43 -12.77 -3.19
N GLU A 166 -5.55 -12.30 -3.76
CA GLU A 166 -6.90 -12.76 -3.41
C GLU A 166 -7.10 -14.23 -3.74
N GLU A 167 -6.68 -14.66 -4.93
CA GLU A 167 -6.74 -16.06 -5.35
C GLU A 167 -5.83 -16.97 -4.50
N LEU A 168 -4.66 -16.50 -4.08
CA LEU A 168 -3.80 -17.27 -3.17
C LEU A 168 -4.38 -17.31 -1.75
N ARG A 169 -4.99 -16.21 -1.28
CA ARG A 169 -5.67 -16.16 0.02
C ARG A 169 -6.86 -17.10 0.07
N SER A 170 -7.64 -17.23 -1.01
CA SER A 170 -8.78 -18.16 -1.07
C SER A 170 -8.36 -19.63 -0.97
N ARG A 171 -7.12 -19.97 -1.36
CA ARG A 171 -6.55 -21.34 -1.30
C ARG A 171 -5.85 -21.67 0.02
N ARG A 172 -5.73 -20.70 0.92
CA ARG A 172 -4.98 -20.83 2.18
C ARG A 172 -5.75 -21.66 3.24
N GLY A 173 -7.03 -21.95 3.02
CA GLY A 173 -7.92 -22.70 3.93
C GLY A 173 -9.28 -22.90 3.30
#